data_AF-A0A7X3R8W3-F1
#
_entry.id   AF-A0A7X3R8W3-F1
#
_cell.length_a   1.000
_cell.length_b   1.000
_cell.length_c   1.000
_cell.angle_alpha   90.00
_cell.angle_beta   90.00
_cell.angle_gamma   90.00
#
_symmetry.space_group_name_H-M   'P 1'
#
loop_
_entity.id
_entity.type
_entity.pdbx_description
1 polymer ?
#
loop_
_entity_poly.entity_id
_entity_poly.type
_entity_poly.pdbx_seq_one_letter_code
_entity_poly.pdbx_strand_id
1 'polypeptide(L)'
;MTRSYSNEDTPLMRQLVDWIVEVFERSGANPNMGLDLHRVFIEAGLPEPTLDAGMLLGGSADWPGYSYVANSFRSVVPLLEHYGIATAEEVDIDTIPQRVREEIVAAKRPVVIPPHIGAWARLP
;
A
#
# COMPACT_ATOMS: atom_id res chain seq x y z
N MET A 1 -6.49 -4.18 -4.47
CA MET A 1 -6.66 -3.09 -3.51
C MET A 1 -7.72 -2.13 -4.07
N THR A 2 -8.80 -1.82 -3.35
CA THR A 2 -9.79 -0.86 -3.89
C THR A 2 -9.12 0.51 -3.99
N ARG A 3 -8.99 1.02 -5.21
CA ARG A 3 -8.46 2.37 -5.54
C ARG A 3 -9.20 3.52 -4.81
N SER A 4 -10.26 3.22 -4.07
CA SER A 4 -11.21 4.10 -3.38
C SER A 4 -10.62 5.01 -2.28
N TYR A 5 -9.38 4.83 -1.84
CA TYR A 5 -8.75 5.77 -0.89
C TYR A 5 -8.01 6.93 -1.56
N SER A 6 -7.85 6.87 -2.89
CA SER A 6 -7.23 7.92 -3.66
C SER A 6 -8.23 9.05 -3.93
N ASN A 7 -7.93 10.25 -3.43
CA ASN A 7 -8.70 11.47 -3.68
C ASN A 7 -8.01 12.27 -4.78
N GLU A 8 -8.75 13.04 -5.59
CA GLU A 8 -8.14 13.90 -6.62
C GLU A 8 -7.21 14.94 -5.99
N ASP A 9 -7.46 15.30 -4.73
CA ASP A 9 -6.69 16.27 -3.96
C ASP A 9 -5.30 15.78 -3.52
N THR A 10 -4.97 14.50 -3.73
CA THR A 10 -3.68 13.90 -3.31
C THR A 10 -3.04 13.10 -4.46
N PRO A 11 -2.60 13.77 -5.55
CA PRO A 11 -2.12 13.13 -6.77
C PRO A 11 -0.85 12.30 -6.58
N LEU A 12 0.12 12.74 -5.77
CA LEU A 12 1.33 11.98 -5.49
C LEU A 12 1.01 10.70 -4.72
N MET A 13 0.21 10.79 -3.66
CA MET A 13 -0.20 9.57 -2.93
C MET A 13 -0.98 8.60 -3.81
N ARG A 14 -1.82 9.11 -4.72
CA ARG A 14 -2.49 8.27 -5.72
C ARG A 14 -1.48 7.57 -6.63
N GLN A 15 -0.51 8.31 -7.17
CA GLN A 15 0.52 7.75 -8.05
C GLN A 15 1.33 6.65 -7.34
N LEU A 16 1.70 6.87 -6.08
CA LEU A 16 2.40 5.88 -5.28
C LEU A 16 1.54 4.60 -5.10
N VAL A 17 0.25 4.74 -4.86
CA VAL A 17 -0.65 3.58 -4.80
C VAL A 17 -0.73 2.86 -6.15
N ASP A 18 -0.89 3.59 -7.23
CA ASP A 18 -1.02 3.04 -8.58
C ASP A 18 0.25 2.27 -9.00
N TRP A 19 1.44 2.81 -8.69
CA TRP A 19 2.72 2.14 -8.92
C TRP A 19 2.86 0.83 -8.15
N ILE A 20 2.48 0.78 -6.87
CA ILE A 20 2.51 -0.47 -6.09
C ILE A 20 1.55 -1.51 -6.67
N VAL A 21 0.33 -1.09 -7.03
CA VAL A 21 -0.67 -2.00 -7.60
C VAL A 21 -0.18 -2.58 -8.92
N GLU A 22 0.34 -1.74 -9.82
CA GLU A 22 0.89 -2.18 -11.10
C GLU A 22 2.08 -3.16 -10.91
N VAL A 23 2.97 -2.89 -9.95
CA VAL A 23 4.07 -3.81 -9.62
C VAL A 23 3.56 -5.17 -9.15
N PHE A 24 2.55 -5.19 -8.28
CA PHE A 24 1.95 -6.45 -7.83
C PHE A 24 1.32 -7.20 -9.00
N GLU A 25 0.53 -6.53 -9.84
CA GLU A 25 -0.11 -7.14 -11.00
C GLU A 25 0.92 -7.72 -11.98
N ARG A 26 1.99 -6.97 -12.30
CA ARG A 26 3.06 -7.47 -13.17
C ARG A 26 3.89 -8.60 -12.58
N SER A 27 4.01 -8.66 -11.25
CA SER A 27 4.65 -9.79 -10.58
C SER A 27 3.76 -11.05 -10.50
N GLY A 28 2.50 -10.96 -10.91
CA GLY A 28 1.50 -12.03 -10.73
C GLY A 28 0.96 -12.14 -9.31
N ALA A 29 1.32 -11.21 -8.41
CA ALA A 29 0.75 -11.12 -7.08
C ALA A 29 -0.67 -10.55 -7.14
N ASN A 30 -1.56 -11.05 -6.28
CA ASN A 30 -2.93 -10.52 -6.16
C ASN A 30 -2.94 -9.31 -5.20
N PRO A 31 -3.22 -8.08 -5.68
CA PRO A 31 -3.27 -6.88 -4.82
C PRO A 31 -4.46 -6.87 -3.85
N ASN A 32 -5.39 -7.82 -3.96
CA ASN A 32 -6.53 -8.02 -3.05
C ASN A 32 -6.35 -9.21 -2.11
N MET A 33 -5.18 -9.86 -2.10
CA MET A 33 -4.95 -11.13 -1.37
C MET A 33 -5.45 -11.08 0.08
N GLY A 34 -5.23 -9.97 0.80
CA GLY A 34 -5.69 -9.83 2.19
C GLY A 34 -7.20 -10.09 2.39
N LEU A 35 -8.06 -9.58 1.50
CA LEU A 35 -9.50 -9.82 1.55
C LEU A 35 -9.88 -11.21 1.03
N ASP A 36 -9.06 -11.78 0.15
CA ASP A 36 -9.24 -13.14 -0.36
C ASP A 36 -8.82 -14.22 0.67
N LEU A 37 -8.09 -13.87 1.74
CA LEU A 37 -7.58 -14.85 2.71
C LEU A 37 -8.68 -15.74 3.32
N HIS A 38 -9.87 -15.20 3.59
CA HIS A 38 -11.00 -15.99 4.10
C HIS A 38 -11.38 -17.11 3.14
N ARG A 39 -11.59 -16.75 1.87
CA ARG A 39 -11.90 -17.68 0.78
C ARG A 39 -10.78 -18.68 0.54
N VAL A 40 -9.53 -18.23 0.51
CA VAL A 40 -8.35 -19.07 0.27
C VAL A 40 -8.21 -20.18 1.32
N PHE A 41 -8.46 -19.89 2.60
CA PHE A 41 -8.42 -20.92 3.65
C PHE A 41 -9.49 -22.00 3.41
N ILE A 42 -10.72 -21.60 3.12
CA ILE A 42 -11.85 -22.53 2.89
C ILE A 42 -11.61 -23.38 1.63
N GLU A 43 -11.20 -22.76 0.53
CA GLU A 43 -10.92 -23.46 -0.73
C GLU A 43 -9.74 -24.44 -0.59
N ALA A 44 -8.80 -24.16 0.32
CA ALA A 44 -7.70 -25.07 0.67
C ALA A 44 -8.10 -26.21 1.63
N GLY A 45 -9.36 -26.28 2.08
CA GLY A 45 -9.84 -27.29 3.02
C GLY A 45 -9.42 -27.05 4.47
N LEU A 46 -8.94 -25.84 4.80
CA LEU A 46 -8.64 -25.45 6.18
C LEU A 46 -9.91 -25.02 6.92
N PRO A 47 -9.93 -25.05 8.26
CA PRO A 47 -11.01 -24.46 9.04
C PRO A 47 -11.18 -22.98 8.72
N GLU A 48 -12.39 -22.46 8.96
CA GLU A 48 -12.68 -21.03 8.79
C GLU A 48 -11.68 -20.18 9.58
N PRO A 49 -10.97 -19.24 8.92
CA PRO A 49 -9.92 -18.49 9.58
C PRO A 49 -10.48 -17.39 10.47
N THR A 50 -9.77 -17.13 11.56
CA THR A 50 -9.83 -15.84 12.25
C THR A 50 -9.01 -14.83 11.46
N LEU A 51 -9.62 -13.69 11.13
CA LEU A 51 -8.96 -12.57 10.47
C LEU A 51 -8.57 -11.51 11.49
N ASP A 52 -7.43 -10.85 11.24
CA ASP A 52 -7.02 -9.64 11.94
C ASP A 52 -6.52 -8.61 10.93
N ALA A 53 -6.69 -7.32 11.22
CA ALA A 53 -6.27 -6.26 10.33
C ALA A 53 -5.72 -5.05 11.09
N GLY A 54 -4.56 -4.57 10.67
CA GLY A 54 -3.96 -3.32 11.12
C GLY A 54 -3.90 -2.31 9.99
N MET A 55 -4.25 -1.06 10.26
CA MET A 55 -4.06 0.04 9.32
C MET A 55 -3.52 1.29 10.02
N LEU A 56 -2.75 2.09 9.28
CA LEU A 56 -2.28 3.39 9.74
C LEU A 56 -3.09 4.50 9.07
N LEU A 57 -3.59 5.42 9.88
CA LEU A 57 -4.32 6.62 9.44
C LEU A 57 -3.63 7.84 10.06
N GLY A 58 -3.33 8.84 9.25
CA GLY A 58 -2.78 10.09 9.75
C GLY A 58 -2.73 11.17 8.69
N GLY A 59 -2.16 12.31 9.01
CA GLY A 59 -2.18 13.48 8.12
C GLY A 59 -1.78 14.79 8.80
N SER A 60 -1.45 14.76 10.10
CA SER A 60 -0.74 15.88 10.71
C SER A 60 0.65 16.03 10.07
N ALA A 61 1.22 17.23 10.16
CA ALA A 61 2.54 17.51 9.62
C ALA A 61 3.63 16.64 10.27
N ASP A 62 3.44 16.27 11.54
CA ASP A 62 4.40 15.45 12.31
C ASP A 62 4.03 13.96 12.34
N TRP A 63 3.11 13.52 11.48
CA TRP A 63 2.73 12.12 11.41
C TRP A 63 3.92 11.27 10.94
N PRO A 64 4.37 10.25 11.70
CA PRO A 64 5.53 9.43 11.34
C PRO A 64 5.30 8.55 10.10
N GLY A 65 4.05 8.42 9.64
CA GLY A 65 3.68 7.59 8.49
C GLY A 65 4.33 8.00 7.17
N TYR A 66 4.78 9.25 7.02
CA TYR A 66 5.48 9.68 5.80
C TYR A 66 6.79 8.93 5.58
N SER A 67 7.55 8.68 6.65
CA SER A 67 8.78 7.86 6.59
C SER A 67 8.46 6.40 6.29
N TYR A 68 7.33 5.90 6.77
CA TYR A 68 6.85 4.55 6.45
C TYR A 68 6.54 4.41 4.95
N VAL A 69 5.87 5.38 4.33
CA VAL A 69 5.59 5.37 2.88
C VAL A 69 6.87 5.24 2.06
N ALA A 70 7.88 6.06 2.35
CA ALA A 70 9.16 5.98 1.66
C ALA A 70 9.89 4.65 1.94
N ASN A 71 9.87 4.17 3.18
CA ASN A 71 10.51 2.90 3.49
C ASN A 71 9.88 1.71 2.75
N SER A 72 8.55 1.67 2.65
CA SER A 72 7.82 0.64 1.91
C SER A 72 8.13 0.67 0.41
N PHE A 73 8.43 1.84 -0.14
CA PHE A 73 8.76 1.99 -1.56
C PHE A 73 10.19 1.54 -1.92
N ARG A 74 11.12 1.43 -0.96
CA ARG A 74 12.51 1.04 -1.24
C ARG A 74 12.64 -0.32 -1.95
N SER A 75 11.77 -1.27 -1.63
CA SER A 75 11.72 -2.57 -2.32
C SER A 75 10.93 -2.54 -3.64
N VAL A 76 10.12 -1.51 -3.85
CA VAL A 76 9.25 -1.34 -5.02
C VAL A 76 10.03 -0.67 -6.16
N VAL A 77 10.93 0.27 -5.86
CA VAL A 77 11.71 1.01 -6.88
C VAL A 77 12.43 0.10 -7.88
N PRO A 78 13.20 -0.93 -7.47
CA PRO A 78 13.85 -1.82 -8.43
C PRO A 78 12.87 -2.56 -9.34
N LEU A 79 11.66 -2.85 -8.85
CA LEU A 79 10.61 -3.51 -9.63
C LEU A 79 9.93 -2.54 -10.60
N LEU A 80 9.76 -1.27 -10.22
CA LEU A 80 9.26 -0.23 -11.13
C LEU A 80 10.20 -0.08 -12.33
N GLU A 81 11.51 -0.05 -12.09
CA GLU A 81 12.51 0.01 -13.16
C GLU A 81 12.51 -1.26 -14.00
N HIS A 82 12.52 -2.43 -13.36
CA HIS A 82 12.51 -3.72 -14.04
C HIS A 82 11.30 -3.87 -14.99
N TYR A 83 10.13 -3.40 -14.56
CA TYR A 83 8.93 -3.41 -15.38
C TYR A 83 8.80 -2.20 -16.31
N GLY A 84 9.69 -1.21 -16.27
CA GLY A 84 9.60 0.01 -17.08
C GLY A 84 8.39 0.88 -16.75
N ILE A 85 7.99 0.93 -15.47
CA ILE A 85 6.87 1.75 -14.98
C ILE A 85 7.34 3.16 -14.58
N ALA A 86 8.47 3.24 -13.87
CA ALA A 86 9.12 4.47 -13.43
C ALA A 86 10.58 4.19 -13.09
N THR A 87 11.42 5.21 -13.19
CA THR A 87 12.84 5.19 -12.83
C THR A 87 13.06 5.56 -11.37
N ALA A 88 14.20 5.17 -10.79
CA ALA A 88 14.58 5.60 -9.45
C ALA A 88 14.69 7.13 -9.33
N GLU A 89 15.09 7.81 -10.41
CA GLU A 89 15.16 9.27 -10.50
C GLU A 89 13.76 9.92 -10.48
N GLU A 90 12.79 9.37 -11.22
CA GLU A 90 11.40 9.85 -11.20
C GLU A 90 10.72 9.63 -9.84
N VAL A 91 11.02 8.52 -9.16
CA VAL A 91 10.50 8.26 -7.82
C VAL A 91 11.12 9.21 -6.81
N ASP A 92 12.45 9.38 -6.85
CA ASP A 92 13.24 10.16 -5.90
C ASP A 92 12.87 9.85 -4.45
N ILE A 93 13.19 8.61 -4.04
CA ILE A 93 12.64 7.99 -2.83
C ILE A 93 12.92 8.77 -1.55
N ASP A 94 14.05 9.46 -1.47
CA ASP A 94 14.45 10.19 -0.26
C ASP A 94 13.66 11.49 -0.09
N THR A 95 13.03 12.03 -1.14
CA THR A 95 12.17 13.21 -1.08
C THR A 95 10.70 12.88 -0.82
N ILE A 96 10.29 11.62 -0.96
CA ILE A 96 8.90 11.17 -0.76
C ILE A 96 8.31 11.60 0.59
N PRO A 97 8.99 11.46 1.76
CA PRO A 97 8.39 11.86 3.03
C PRO A 97 8.00 13.34 3.07
N GLN A 98 8.84 14.21 2.51
CA GLN A 98 8.59 15.64 2.46
C GLN A 98 7.47 15.97 1.48
N ARG A 99 7.56 15.47 0.24
CA ARG A 99 6.58 15.77 -0.83
C ARG A 99 5.18 15.29 -0.48
N VAL A 100 5.06 14.09 0.11
CA VAL A 100 3.78 13.56 0.58
C VAL A 100 3.27 14.40 1.75
N ARG A 101 4.11 14.76 2.72
CA ARG A 101 3.69 15.63 3.83
C ARG A 101 3.13 16.96 3.33
N GLU A 102 3.84 17.62 2.40
CA GLU A 102 3.43 18.90 1.83
C GLU A 102 2.08 18.79 1.12
N GLU A 103 1.90 17.77 0.28
CA GLU A 103 0.62 17.48 -0.39
C GLU A 103 -0.52 17.28 0.62
N ILE A 104 -0.31 16.43 1.63
CA ILE A 104 -1.33 16.01 2.58
C ILE A 104 -1.76 17.15 3.50
N VAL A 105 -0.81 17.95 3.96
CA VAL A 105 -1.09 19.17 4.74
C VAL A 105 -1.84 20.20 3.89
N ALA A 106 -1.45 20.41 2.63
CA ALA A 106 -2.11 21.34 1.73
C ALA A 106 -3.54 20.91 1.40
N ALA A 107 -3.74 19.63 1.11
CA ALA A 107 -5.04 19.04 0.80
C ALA A 107 -5.99 19.00 2.01
N LYS A 108 -5.47 19.08 3.25
CA LYS A 108 -6.23 18.91 4.50
C LYS A 108 -6.99 17.57 4.53
N ARG A 109 -6.36 16.54 3.97
CA ARG A 109 -6.90 15.18 3.82
C ARG A 109 -6.02 14.20 4.60
N PRO A 110 -6.56 13.17 5.25
CA PRO A 110 -5.72 12.13 5.82
C PRO A 110 -5.20 11.16 4.73
N VAL A 111 -4.06 10.54 5.01
CA VAL A 111 -3.54 9.35 4.34
C VAL A 111 -4.05 8.11 5.07
N VAL A 112 -4.57 7.16 4.31
CA VAL A 112 -4.86 5.80 4.76
C VAL A 112 -3.80 4.88 4.15
N ILE A 113 -2.99 4.24 4.98
CA ILE A 113 -2.16 3.11 4.54
C ILE A 113 -3.06 1.89 4.37
N PRO A 114 -2.90 1.10 3.29
CA PRO A 114 -3.77 -0.06 3.05
C PRO A 114 -3.75 -1.02 4.24
N PRO A 115 -4.90 -1.63 4.58
CA PRO A 115 -4.95 -2.55 5.70
C PRO A 115 -4.04 -3.74 5.44
N HIS A 116 -3.16 -4.03 6.40
CA HIS A 116 -2.44 -5.29 6.45
C HIS A 116 -3.32 -6.32 7.13
N ILE A 117 -3.76 -7.31 6.36
CA ILE A 117 -4.71 -8.32 6.81
C ILE A 117 -3.95 -9.64 6.99
N GLY A 118 -4.11 -10.24 8.16
CA GLY A 118 -3.64 -11.58 8.49
C GLY A 118 -4.82 -12.54 8.70
N ALA A 119 -4.56 -13.83 8.49
CA ALA A 119 -5.51 -14.90 8.71
C ALA A 119 -4.83 -16.08 9.39
N TRP A 120 -5.50 -16.72 10.35
CA TRP A 120 -5.02 -17.94 10.98
C TRP A 120 -6.18 -18.86 11.38
N ALA A 121 -5.92 -20.16 11.44
CA ALA A 121 -6.87 -21.18 11.89
C ALA A 121 -6.15 -22.18 12.79
N ARG A 122 -6.87 -22.80 13.73
CA ARG A 122 -6.35 -23.94 14.50
C ARG A 122 -6.83 -25.22 13.86
N LEU A 123 -5.89 -26.12 13.58
CA LEU A 123 -6.21 -27.45 13.09
C LEU A 123 -6.86 -28.29 14.21
N PRO A 124 -7.67 -29.31 13.86
CA PRO A 124 -8.26 -30.24 14.81
C PRO A 124 -7.21 -31.08 15.55
#